data_AF-A0A844IT42-F1
#
_entry.id   AF-A0A844IT42-F1
#
_cell.length_a   1.000
_cell.length_b   1.000
_cell.length_c   1.000
_cell.angle_alpha   90.00
_cell.angle_beta   90.00
_cell.angle_gamma   90.00
#
_symmetry.space_group_name_H-M   'P 1'
#
loop_
_entity.id
_entity.type
_entity.pdbx_description
1 polymer ?
#
loop_
_entity_poly.entity_id
_entity_poly.type
_entity_poly.pdbx_seq_one_letter_code
_entity_poly.pdbx_strand_id
1 'polypeptide(L)'
;MSGINRQITLDVRHIAKHLPGTPQMQRLLRKGIAAHVFNDENTMNQVAQCIIEKGEFIGTVRDYERYGMFFTEPIGYRISPDGSSIPLYYGEIKINAENQYHVIPRTRPSEE
;
A
#
# COMPACT_ATOMS: atom_id res chain seq x y z
N MET A 1 -18.71 -0.28 9.43
CA MET A 1 -17.25 -0.30 9.18
C MET A 1 -16.73 -1.65 9.66
N SER A 2 -15.96 -2.36 8.83
CA SER A 2 -15.50 -3.74 9.07
C SER A 2 -13.98 -3.79 9.24
N GLY A 3 -13.44 -2.91 10.09
CA GLY A 3 -12.00 -2.86 10.36
C GLY A 3 -11.42 -4.22 10.81
N ILE A 4 -10.10 -4.30 10.88
CA ILE A 4 -9.39 -5.52 11.20
C ILE A 4 -9.45 -5.74 12.72
N ASN A 5 -10.32 -6.66 13.16
CA ASN A 5 -10.57 -6.95 14.58
C ASN A 5 -9.67 -8.06 15.14
N ARG A 6 -8.39 -8.09 14.73
CA ARG A 6 -7.39 -9.02 15.25
C ARG A 6 -6.01 -8.38 15.28
N GLN A 7 -5.11 -8.93 16.09
CA GLN A 7 -3.74 -8.46 16.13
C GLN A 7 -3.02 -8.78 14.82
N ILE A 8 -2.38 -7.77 14.23
CA ILE A 8 -1.53 -7.89 13.05
C ILE A 8 -0.23 -7.12 13.28
N THR A 9 0.84 -7.51 12.58
CA THR A 9 2.17 -6.90 12.72
C THR A 9 2.69 -6.41 11.38
N LEU A 10 3.36 -5.24 11.36
CA LEU A 10 3.86 -4.67 10.11
C LEU A 10 5.05 -5.48 9.58
N ASP A 11 4.98 -5.93 8.33
CA ASP A 11 6.13 -6.50 7.63
C ASP A 11 7.05 -5.38 7.12
N VAL A 12 8.09 -5.10 7.91
CA VAL A 12 9.07 -4.04 7.64
C VAL A 12 9.84 -4.24 6.34
N ARG A 13 9.91 -5.48 5.82
CA ARG A 13 10.59 -5.79 4.55
C ARG A 13 9.97 -5.07 3.36
N HIS A 14 8.73 -4.62 3.50
CA HIS A 14 7.95 -4.01 2.45
C HIS A 14 7.86 -2.49 2.51
N ILE A 15 8.33 -1.86 3.58
CA ILE A 15 8.29 -0.39 3.75
C ILE A 15 9.09 0.30 2.64
N ALA A 16 10.36 -0.09 2.48
CA ALA A 16 11.27 0.65 1.62
C ALA A 16 10.79 0.75 0.16
N LYS A 17 10.17 -0.30 -0.41
CA LYS A 17 9.66 -0.26 -1.80
C LYS A 17 8.49 0.70 -2.01
N HIS A 18 7.84 1.17 -0.94
CA HIS A 18 6.70 2.08 -0.98
C HIS A 18 7.02 3.47 -0.41
N LEU A 19 8.29 3.76 -0.15
CA LEU A 19 8.75 5.10 0.20
C LEU A 19 9.56 5.73 -0.94
N PRO A 20 9.49 7.06 -1.10
CA PRO A 20 10.25 7.76 -2.12
C PRO A 20 11.76 7.70 -1.84
N GLY A 21 12.56 7.70 -2.90
CA GLY A 21 14.02 7.84 -2.80
C GLY A 21 14.78 6.62 -2.27
N THR A 22 14.10 5.51 -1.93
CA THR A 22 14.79 4.33 -1.39
C THR A 22 15.52 3.53 -2.49
N PRO A 23 16.60 2.80 -2.16
CA PRO A 23 17.27 1.92 -3.11
C PRO A 23 16.34 0.86 -3.74
N GLN A 24 15.36 0.38 -2.98
CA GLN A 24 14.37 -0.61 -3.41
C GLN A 24 13.42 -0.03 -4.46
N MET A 25 12.89 1.16 -4.22
CA MET A 25 12.06 1.90 -5.17
C MET A 25 12.86 2.20 -6.45
N GLN A 26 14.09 2.70 -6.31
CA GLN A 26 14.97 2.99 -7.44
C GLN A 26 15.35 1.73 -8.23
N ARG A 27 15.49 0.58 -7.57
CA ARG A 27 15.73 -0.71 -8.24
C ARG A 27 14.56 -1.13 -9.13
N LEU A 28 13.31 -0.82 -8.75
CA LEU A 28 12.15 -1.08 -9.60
C LEU A 28 12.20 -0.23 -10.87
N LEU A 29 12.46 1.06 -10.73
CA LEU A 29 12.55 1.98 -11.86
C LEU A 29 13.67 1.59 -12.85
N ARG A 30 14.86 1.23 -12.34
CA ARG A 30 15.98 0.73 -13.16
C ARG A 30 15.65 -0.56 -13.92
N LYS A 31 14.67 -1.34 -13.45
CA LYS A 31 14.19 -2.55 -14.13
C LYS A 31 13.05 -2.26 -15.12
N GLY A 32 12.69 -1.01 -15.35
CA GLY A 32 11.54 -0.64 -16.19
C GLY A 32 10.19 -0.90 -15.52
N ILE A 33 10.15 -1.05 -14.20
CA ILE A 33 8.92 -1.33 -13.44
C ILE A 33 8.49 -0.08 -12.70
N ALA A 34 7.24 0.35 -12.88
CA ALA A 34 6.68 1.46 -12.13
C ALA A 34 6.59 1.13 -10.63
N ALA A 35 6.90 2.11 -9.79
CA ALA A 35 6.79 2.00 -8.34
C ALA A 35 5.52 2.71 -7.86
N HIS A 36 4.85 2.13 -6.86
CA HIS A 36 3.79 2.79 -6.12
C HIS A 36 4.39 3.25 -4.79
N VAL A 37 4.33 4.53 -4.48
CA VAL A 37 4.93 5.08 -3.26
C VAL A 37 3.95 5.98 -2.54
N PHE A 38 4.04 6.01 -1.21
CA PHE A 38 3.38 7.03 -0.40
C PHE A 38 4.13 8.36 -0.55
N ASN A 39 3.48 9.45 -0.14
CA ASN A 39 4.14 10.76 -0.09
C ASN A 39 5.33 10.75 0.89
N ASP A 40 5.14 10.09 2.04
CA ASP A 40 6.14 9.90 3.08
C ASP A 40 5.73 8.76 4.03
N GLU A 41 6.59 8.45 4.99
CA GLU A 41 6.36 7.42 6.00
C GLU A 41 5.20 7.77 6.95
N ASN A 42 5.01 9.06 7.25
CA ASN A 42 3.90 9.49 8.09
C ASN A 42 2.54 9.20 7.43
N THR A 43 2.43 9.50 6.14
CA THR A 43 1.26 9.20 5.30
C THR A 43 1.01 7.69 5.24
N MET A 44 2.07 6.88 5.04
CA MET A 44 1.97 5.42 5.07
C MET A 44 1.36 4.92 6.39
N ASN A 45 1.86 5.41 7.53
CA ASN A 45 1.41 5.01 8.85
C ASN A 45 -0.04 5.44 9.12
N GLN A 46 -0.40 6.66 8.73
CA GLN A 46 -1.78 7.16 8.83
C GLN A 46 -2.75 6.33 7.99
N VAL A 47 -2.39 6.03 6.73
CA VAL A 47 -3.19 5.18 5.85
C VAL A 47 -3.36 3.79 6.45
N ALA A 48 -2.28 3.19 6.96
CA ALA A 48 -2.35 1.88 7.60
C ALA A 48 -3.31 1.89 8.79
N GLN A 49 -3.19 2.88 9.68
CA GLN A 49 -4.08 3.02 10.84
C GLN A 49 -5.54 3.18 10.42
N CYS A 50 -5.84 4.03 9.43
CA CYS A 50 -7.21 4.21 8.94
C CYS A 50 -7.80 2.93 8.35
N ILE A 51 -7.03 2.14 7.59
CA ILE A 51 -7.51 0.88 7.03
C ILE A 51 -7.71 -0.17 8.13
N ILE A 52 -6.82 -0.23 9.13
CA ILE A 52 -6.99 -1.13 10.28
C ILE A 52 -8.29 -0.81 11.02
N GLU A 53 -8.58 0.46 11.27
CA GLU A 53 -9.76 0.87 12.02
C GLU A 53 -11.06 0.78 11.21
N LYS A 54 -11.02 1.16 9.92
CA LYS A 54 -12.22 1.47 9.13
C LYS A 54 -12.27 0.83 7.75
N GLY A 55 -11.19 0.17 7.33
CA GLY A 55 -11.07 -0.43 6.00
C GLY A 55 -12.13 -1.49 5.74
N GLU A 56 -12.48 -1.65 4.46
CA GLU A 56 -13.42 -2.66 4.00
C GLU A 56 -12.68 -3.91 3.56
N PHE A 57 -13.16 -5.09 3.96
CA PHE A 57 -12.64 -6.34 3.43
C PHE A 57 -13.03 -6.47 1.95
N ILE A 58 -12.04 -6.57 1.07
CA ILE A 58 -12.25 -6.62 -0.39
C ILE A 58 -12.01 -8.03 -0.97
N GLY A 59 -11.75 -9.02 -0.12
CA GLY A 59 -11.54 -10.41 -0.51
C GLY A 59 -10.15 -10.96 -0.19
N THR A 60 -9.92 -12.19 -0.62
CA THR A 60 -8.66 -12.92 -0.44
C THR A 60 -8.06 -13.21 -1.80
N VAL A 61 -6.84 -12.74 -2.06
CA VAL A 61 -6.16 -12.91 -3.34
C VAL A 61 -4.77 -13.49 -3.11
N ARG A 62 -4.51 -14.69 -3.66
CA ARG A 62 -3.24 -15.44 -3.52
C ARG A 62 -2.82 -15.63 -2.06
N ASP A 63 -3.77 -16.06 -1.22
CA ASP A 63 -3.57 -16.29 0.22
C ASP A 63 -3.32 -15.04 1.08
N TYR A 64 -3.61 -13.85 0.53
CA TYR A 64 -3.61 -12.60 1.30
C TYR A 64 -5.03 -12.08 1.44
N GLU A 65 -5.49 -11.91 2.68
CA GLU A 65 -6.66 -11.09 2.96
C GLU A 65 -6.35 -9.64 2.60
N ARG A 66 -7.34 -8.93 2.07
CA ARG A 66 -7.18 -7.54 1.67
C ARG A 66 -8.24 -6.65 2.29
N TYR A 67 -7.75 -5.51 2.76
CA TYR A 67 -8.58 -4.44 3.29
C TYR A 67 -8.19 -3.16 2.58
N GLY A 68 -9.16 -2.33 2.21
CA GLY A 68 -8.84 -1.08 1.55
C GLY A 68 -9.87 0.01 1.76
N MET A 69 -9.49 1.21 1.37
CA MET A 69 -10.29 2.43 1.53
C MET A 69 -9.78 3.52 0.58
N PHE A 70 -10.72 4.37 0.13
CA PHE A 70 -10.41 5.61 -0.59
C PHE A 70 -10.18 6.77 0.38
N PHE A 71 -9.25 7.66 0.02
CA PHE A 71 -8.94 8.90 0.71
C PHE A 71 -9.31 10.10 -0.18
N THR A 72 -9.67 11.22 0.43
CA THR A 72 -10.05 12.45 -0.28
C THR A 72 -8.86 13.20 -0.87
N GLU A 73 -7.69 13.04 -0.26
CA GLU A 73 -6.42 13.63 -0.70
C GLU A 73 -5.49 12.54 -1.26
N PRO A 74 -4.56 12.88 -2.19
CA PRO A 74 -3.56 11.94 -2.67
C PRO A 74 -2.67 11.45 -1.51
N ILE A 75 -2.69 10.15 -1.26
CA ILE A 75 -1.85 9.51 -0.24
C ILE A 75 -0.46 9.12 -0.77
N GLY A 76 -0.26 9.25 -2.08
CA GLY A 76 0.94 8.82 -2.76
C GLY A 76 0.84 9.00 -4.26
N TYR A 77 1.80 8.41 -4.97
CA TYR A 77 1.86 8.46 -6.42
C TYR A 77 2.45 7.16 -7.00
N ARG A 78 2.03 6.81 -8.21
CA ARG A 78 2.70 5.80 -9.04
C ARG A 78 3.67 6.51 -9.95
N ILE A 79 4.96 6.19 -9.83
CA ILE A 79 6.03 6.75 -10.67
C ILE A 79 6.50 5.71 -11.69
N SER A 80 6.50 6.11 -12.95
CA SER A 80 6.95 5.33 -14.09
C SER A 80 8.47 5.49 -14.31
N PRO A 81 9.14 4.55 -15.01
CA PRO A 81 10.57 4.67 -15.33
C PRO A 81 10.94 5.90 -16.16
N ASP A 82 9.99 6.44 -16.92
CA ASP A 82 10.15 7.68 -17.71
C ASP A 82 10.03 8.96 -16.88
N GLY A 83 9.81 8.85 -15.56
CA GLY A 83 9.66 9.97 -14.64
C GLY A 83 8.23 10.51 -14.53
N SER A 84 7.28 10.05 -15.36
CA SER A 84 5.87 10.42 -15.21
C SER A 84 5.28 9.89 -13.90
N SER A 85 4.35 10.63 -13.32
CA SER A 85 3.68 10.25 -12.08
C SER A 85 2.15 10.39 -12.16
N ILE A 86 1.45 9.53 -11.43
CA ILE A 86 -0.02 9.52 -11.31
C ILE A 86 -0.37 9.53 -9.81
N PRO A 87 -1.22 10.46 -9.32
CA PRO A 87 -1.63 10.49 -7.93
C PRO A 87 -2.45 9.25 -7.55
N LEU A 88 -2.29 8.78 -6.30
CA LEU A 88 -2.96 7.61 -5.76
C LEU A 88 -3.83 8.02 -4.57
N TYR A 89 -5.09 7.59 -4.61
CA TYR A 89 -6.11 7.91 -3.59
C TYR A 89 -6.59 6.67 -2.85
N TYR A 90 -6.18 5.47 -3.27
CA TYR A 90 -6.63 4.22 -2.68
C TYR A 90 -5.50 3.56 -1.89
N GLY A 91 -5.75 3.26 -0.62
CA GLY A 91 -4.85 2.48 0.22
C GLY A 91 -5.34 1.04 0.35
N GLU A 92 -4.41 0.10 0.33
CA GLU A 92 -4.70 -1.33 0.50
C GLU A 92 -3.72 -1.95 1.52
N ILE A 93 -4.25 -2.65 2.51
CA ILE A 93 -3.49 -3.56 3.38
C ILE A 93 -3.66 -4.98 2.84
N LYS A 94 -2.54 -5.69 2.71
CA LYS A 94 -2.50 -7.14 2.54
C LYS A 94 -2.07 -7.79 3.84
N ILE A 95 -2.76 -8.85 4.26
CA ILE A 95 -2.43 -9.62 5.46
C ILE A 95 -2.17 -11.07 5.04
N ASN A 96 -1.02 -11.61 5.44
CA ASN A 96 -0.69 -13.02 5.19
C ASN A 96 -1.23 -13.94 6.31
N ALA A 97 -1.04 -15.25 6.14
CA ALA A 97 -1.44 -16.27 7.12
C ALA A 97 -0.75 -16.12 8.49
N GLU A 98 0.39 -15.42 8.57
CA GLU A 98 1.12 -15.14 9.82
C GLU A 98 0.64 -13.86 10.51
N ASN A 99 -0.48 -13.26 10.06
CA ASN A 99 -0.96 -11.95 10.51
C ASN A 99 0.07 -10.82 10.33
N GLN A 100 1.01 -10.97 9.40
CA GLN A 100 1.86 -9.87 8.99
C GLN A 100 1.16 -9.10 7.89
N TYR A 101 1.20 -7.79 8.00
CA TYR A 101 0.54 -6.91 7.06
C TYR A 101 1.51 -5.98 6.36
N HIS A 102 1.09 -5.54 5.18
CA HIS A 102 1.84 -4.59 4.38
C HIS A 102 0.86 -3.67 3.66
N VAL A 103 1.08 -2.36 3.78
CA VAL A 103 0.24 -1.31 3.21
C VAL A 103 0.81 -0.78 1.88
N ILE A 104 -0.08 -0.53 0.92
CA ILE A 104 0.28 -0.16 -0.46
C ILE A 104 -0.65 0.96 -0.94
N PRO A 105 -0.12 2.03 -1.56
CA PRO A 105 -0.96 2.97 -2.29
C PRO A 105 -1.21 2.42 -3.70
N ARG A 106 -2.43 2.52 -4.20
CA ARG A 106 -2.83 1.96 -5.50
C ARG A 106 -3.67 2.95 -6.30
N THR A 107 -3.72 2.71 -7.60
CA THR A 107 -4.59 3.44 -8.52
C THR A 107 -6.05 3.01 -8.38
N ARG A 108 -6.27 1.73 -8.08
CA ARG A 108 -7.58 1.06 -7.91
C ARG A 108 -7.43 -0.13 -6.95
N PRO A 109 -8.52 -0.66 -6.39
CA PRO A 109 -8.50 -1.94 -5.70
C PRO A 109 -7.81 -3.01 -6.56
N SER A 110 -7.05 -3.90 -5.92
CA SER A 110 -6.51 -5.07 -6.62
C SER A 110 -7.66 -6.02 -6.92
N GLU A 111 -8.22 -5.94 -8.12
CA GLU A 111 -9.09 -6.99 -8.66
C GLU A 111 -8.28 -8.29 -8.86
N GLU A 112 -8.96 -9.43 -8.69
CA GLU A 112 -8.41 -10.80 -8.72
C GLU A 112 -7.52 -11.11 -9.94
#